data_AF-M9NIB2-F1
#
_entry.id   AF-M9NIB2-F1
#
_cell.length_a   1.000
_cell.length_b   1.000
_cell.length_c   1.000
_cell.angle_alpha   90.00
_cell.angle_beta   90.00
_cell.angle_gamma   90.00
#
_symmetry.space_group_name_H-M   'P 1'
#
loop_
_entity.id
_entity.type
_entity.pdbx_description
1 polymer ?
#
loop_
_entity_poly.entity_id
_entity_poly.type
_entity_poly.pdbx_seq_one_letter_code
_entity_poly.pdbx_strand_id
1 'polypeptide(L)'
;KAFEAGKDIALANKETLIAGGPFVLPLAHKHNVKILPADSEHSAIFQCIQGLSEGSLRRVILTASGGAFRDWPVEKLKDVKVANAL
;
A
#
# COMPACT_ATOMS: atom_id res chain seq x y z
N LYS A 1 7.11 8.46 -17.14
CA LYS A 1 8.18 9.40 -16.73
C LYS A 1 9.21 8.78 -15.78
N ALA A 2 8.90 8.47 -14.51
CA ALA A 2 9.92 7.90 -13.59
C ALA A 2 10.46 6.54 -14.05
N PHE A 3 9.57 5.64 -14.49
CA PHE A 3 9.95 4.35 -15.09
C PHE A 3 10.81 4.52 -16.35
N GLU A 4 10.39 5.39 -17.27
CA GLU A 4 11.14 5.69 -18.51
C GLU A 4 12.52 6.30 -18.24
N ALA A 5 12.67 7.01 -17.11
CA ALA A 5 13.92 7.58 -16.65
C ALA A 5 14.83 6.58 -15.89
N GLY A 6 14.41 5.31 -15.75
CA GLY A 6 15.18 4.27 -15.08
C GLY A 6 15.39 4.52 -13.59
N LYS A 7 14.46 5.21 -12.93
CA LYS A 7 14.56 5.53 -11.50
C LYS A 7 13.71 4.59 -10.66
N ASP A 8 14.32 3.99 -9.64
CA ASP A 8 13.58 3.27 -8.60
C ASP A 8 12.54 4.18 -7.93
N ILE A 9 11.36 3.62 -7.67
CA ILE A 9 10.20 4.37 -7.21
C ILE A 9 9.82 3.92 -5.81
N ALA A 10 9.95 4.82 -4.84
CA ALA A 10 9.31 4.69 -3.55
C ALA A 10 7.83 5.05 -3.68
N LEU A 11 6.96 4.06 -3.71
CA LEU A 11 5.54 4.26 -3.94
C LEU A 11 4.79 4.38 -2.61
N ALA A 12 4.37 5.60 -2.30
CA ALA A 12 3.51 5.91 -1.14
C ALA A 12 2.01 5.90 -1.49
N ASN A 13 1.67 6.14 -2.76
CA ASN A 13 0.29 6.21 -3.22
C ASN A 13 -0.21 4.81 -3.61
N LYS A 14 -1.12 4.24 -2.80
CA LYS A 14 -1.67 2.89 -3.03
C LYS A 14 -2.60 2.84 -4.23
N GLU A 15 -3.31 3.94 -4.52
CA GLU A 15 -4.30 4.06 -5.58
C GLU A 15 -3.68 3.82 -6.97
N THR A 16 -2.41 4.22 -7.17
CA THR A 16 -1.67 4.00 -8.41
C THR A 16 -1.55 2.51 -8.76
N LEU A 17 -1.27 1.65 -7.78
CA LEU A 17 -1.21 0.21 -8.00
C LEU A 17 -2.60 -0.43 -8.05
N ILE A 18 -3.56 0.07 -7.28
CA ILE A 18 -4.94 -0.44 -7.28
C ILE A 18 -5.61 -0.20 -8.65
N ALA A 19 -5.55 1.02 -9.17
CA ALA A 19 -6.18 1.39 -10.44
C ALA A 19 -5.31 1.05 -11.66
N GLY A 20 -3.99 1.18 -11.52
CA GLY A 20 -3.04 1.11 -12.63
C GLY A 20 -2.16 -0.13 -12.65
N GLY A 21 -2.31 -1.08 -11.71
CA GLY A 21 -1.43 -2.24 -11.57
C GLY A 21 -1.11 -2.98 -12.87
N PRO A 22 -2.11 -3.35 -13.70
CA PRO A 22 -1.88 -4.02 -14.98
C PRO A 22 -1.03 -3.24 -15.98
N PHE A 23 -0.91 -1.92 -15.84
CA PHE A 23 -0.08 -1.06 -16.68
C PHE A 23 1.27 -0.74 -16.02
N VAL A 24 1.25 -0.45 -14.72
CA VAL A 24 2.42 -0.05 -13.93
C VAL A 24 3.42 -1.19 -13.79
N LEU A 25 2.96 -2.40 -13.49
CA LEU A 25 3.86 -3.55 -13.25
C LEU A 25 4.63 -3.96 -14.52
N PRO A 26 3.99 -4.13 -15.71
CA PRO A 26 4.74 -4.41 -16.93
C PRO A 26 5.73 -3.31 -17.30
N LEU A 27 5.39 -2.05 -17.03
CA LEU A 27 6.29 -0.93 -17.31
C LEU A 27 7.52 -0.95 -16.40
N ALA A 28 7.34 -1.24 -15.10
CA ALA A 28 8.45 -1.40 -14.16
C ALA A 28 9.39 -2.54 -14.59
N HIS A 29 8.83 -3.69 -14.98
CA HIS A 29 9.59 -4.81 -15.53
C HIS A 29 10.33 -4.44 -16.82
N LYS A 30 9.64 -3.80 -17.78
CA LYS A 30 10.21 -3.38 -19.07
C LYS A 30 11.41 -2.46 -18.90
N HIS A 31 11.36 -1.54 -17.93
CA HIS A 31 12.42 -0.58 -17.67
C HIS A 31 13.42 -1.03 -16.59
N ASN A 32 13.29 -2.26 -16.08
CA ASN A 32 14.12 -2.81 -15.00
C ASN A 32 14.20 -1.87 -13.77
N VAL A 33 13.07 -1.28 -13.40
CA VAL A 33 12.92 -0.34 -12.29
C VAL A 33 12.25 -1.05 -11.12
N LYS A 34 12.76 -0.83 -9.91
CA LYS A 34 12.15 -1.37 -8.69
C LYS A 34 11.04 -0.45 -8.18
N ILE A 35 9.97 -1.07 -7.69
CA ILE A 35 8.93 -0.39 -6.92
C ILE A 35 9.14 -0.79 -5.46
N LEU A 36 9.44 0.18 -4.61
CA LEU A 36 9.65 0.01 -3.18
C LEU A 36 8.44 0.58 -2.43
N PRO A 37 7.83 -0.16 -1.49
CA PRO A 37 6.66 0.34 -0.77
C PRO A 37 7.05 1.38 0.28
N ALA A 38 6.38 2.54 0.25
CA ALA A 38 6.53 3.58 1.26
C ALA A 38 5.29 3.70 2.19
N ASP A 39 4.16 3.10 1.81
CA ASP A 39 3.00 2.93 2.70
C ASP A 39 3.38 2.01 3.89
N SER A 40 2.97 2.37 5.11
CA SER A 40 3.48 1.80 6.37
C SER A 40 3.33 0.28 6.44
N GLU A 41 2.14 -0.24 6.13
CA GLU A 41 1.81 -1.66 6.25
C GLU A 41 2.58 -2.46 5.20
N HIS A 42 2.64 -1.95 3.97
CA HIS A 42 3.38 -2.58 2.87
C HIS A 42 4.89 -2.54 3.11
N SER A 43 5.40 -1.45 3.68
CA SER A 43 6.80 -1.31 4.08
C SER A 43 7.18 -2.29 5.19
N ALA A 44 6.31 -2.46 6.19
CA ALA A 44 6.51 -3.44 7.26
C ALA A 44 6.57 -4.87 6.70
N ILE A 45 5.64 -5.23 5.79
CA ILE A 45 5.67 -6.53 5.10
C ILE A 45 6.97 -6.69 4.33
N PHE A 46 7.36 -5.67 3.54
CA PHE A 46 8.57 -5.70 2.74
C PHE A 46 9.83 -5.94 3.57
N GLN A 47 9.93 -5.30 4.74
CA GLN A 47 11.02 -5.49 5.69
C GLN A 47 11.03 -6.91 6.27
N CYS A 48 9.87 -7.43 6.68
CA CYS A 48 9.74 -8.76 7.27
C CYS A 48 10.10 -9.90 6.31
N ILE A 49 9.93 -9.72 4.99
CA ILE A 49 10.23 -10.77 4.00
C ILE A 49 11.65 -10.71 3.43
N GLN A 50 12.44 -9.67 3.74
CA GLN A 50 13.82 -9.59 3.25
C GLN A 50 14.64 -10.78 3.76
N GLY A 51 15.34 -11.46 2.85
CA GLY A 51 16.20 -12.59 3.18
C GLY A 51 15.47 -13.93 3.41
N LEU A 52 14.15 -13.97 3.29
CA LEU A 52 13.41 -15.24 3.27
C LEU A 52 13.58 -15.93 1.92
N SER A 53 13.60 -17.27 1.91
CA SER A 53 13.58 -18.03 0.67
C SER A 53 12.21 -17.93 -0.01
N GLU A 54 12.21 -18.04 -1.34
CA GLU A 54 10.99 -18.08 -2.12
C GLU A 54 10.05 -19.20 -1.62
N GLY A 55 8.76 -18.89 -1.49
CA GLY A 55 7.76 -19.82 -0.94
C GLY A 55 7.68 -19.86 0.60
N SER A 56 8.55 -19.17 1.33
CA SER A 56 8.50 -19.13 2.81
C SER A 56 7.31 -18.35 3.37
N LEU A 57 6.69 -17.46 2.59
CA LEU A 57 5.58 -16.63 3.04
C LEU A 57 4.29 -17.46 3.13
N ARG A 58 3.85 -17.75 4.36
CA ARG A 58 2.58 -18.47 4.62
C ARG A 58 1.37 -17.55 4.73
N ARG A 59 1.52 -16.38 5.34
CA ARG A 59 0.42 -15.45 5.68
C ARG A 59 0.94 -14.04 5.83
N VAL A 60 0.14 -13.06 5.40
CA VAL A 60 0.30 -11.64 5.71
C VAL A 60 -0.76 -11.24 6.73
N ILE A 61 -0.37 -10.49 7.77
CA ILE A 61 -1.30 -9.85 8.71
C ILE A 61 -1.27 -8.36 8.42
N LEU A 62 -2.40 -7.83 7.95
CA LEU A 62 -2.53 -6.43 7.58
C LEU A 62 -3.26 -5.70 8.73
N THR A 63 -2.54 -4.79 9.38
CA THR A 63 -3.07 -4.03 10.52
C THR A 63 -3.81 -2.79 10.05
N ALA A 64 -4.78 -2.33 10.84
CA ALA A 64 -5.43 -1.03 10.66
C ALA A 64 -5.70 -0.42 12.04
N SER A 65 -5.62 0.90 12.15
CA SER A 65 -5.92 1.61 13.41
C SER A 65 -7.40 1.53 13.81
N GLY A 66 -8.28 1.34 12.81
CA GLY A 66 -9.73 1.42 12.92
C GLY A 66 -10.32 2.83 12.74
N GLY A 67 -9.47 3.86 12.67
CA GLY A 67 -9.90 5.24 12.44
C GLY A 67 -10.68 5.88 13.61
N ALA A 68 -11.10 7.13 13.41
CA ALA A 68 -11.75 7.95 14.45
C ALA A 68 -13.09 7.40 14.95
N PHE A 69 -13.74 6.51 14.18
CA PHE A 69 -15.10 6.03 14.45
C PHE A 69 -15.16 4.57 14.90
N ARG A 70 -14.02 3.94 15.16
CA ARG A 70 -13.95 2.51 15.51
C ARG A 70 -14.92 2.11 16.62
N ASP A 71 -14.99 2.94 17.65
CA ASP A 71 -15.71 2.65 18.89
C ASP A 71 -17.10 3.33 18.93
N TRP A 72 -17.56 3.92 17.82
CA TRP A 72 -18.86 4.60 17.75
C TRP A 72 -20.00 3.61 17.49
N PRO A 73 -21.20 3.85 18.07
CA PRO A 73 -22.40 3.13 17.68
C PRO A 73 -22.72 3.31 16.20
N VAL A 74 -23.14 2.23 15.53
CA VAL A 74 -23.43 2.21 14.09
C VAL A 74 -24.48 3.26 13.71
N GLU A 75 -25.46 3.49 14.59
CA GLU A 75 -26.56 4.42 14.39
C GLU A 75 -26.08 5.87 14.29
N LYS A 76 -24.91 6.19 14.88
CA LYS A 76 -24.30 7.52 14.79
C LYS A 76 -23.53 7.75 13.50
N LEU A 77 -23.17 6.69 12.77
CA LEU A 77 -22.33 6.81 11.56
C LEU A 77 -23.03 7.59 10.45
N LYS A 78 -24.36 7.56 10.39
CA LYS A 78 -25.17 8.31 9.40
C LYS A 78 -25.07 9.83 9.55
N ASP A 79 -24.73 10.31 10.74
CA ASP A 79 -24.72 11.73 11.10
C ASP A 79 -23.29 12.30 11.18
N VAL A 80 -22.28 11.49 10.82
CA VAL A 80 -20.87 11.87 10.82
C VAL A 80 -20.62 13.02 9.85
N LYS A 81 -19.85 14.00 10.28
CA LYS A 81 -19.37 15.13 9.47
C LYS A 81 -17.88 14.98 9.19
N VAL A 82 -17.42 15.66 8.15
CA VAL A 82 -15.98 15.72 7.79
C VAL A 82 -15.12 16.13 8.98
N ALA A 83 -15.58 17.11 9.77
CA ALA A 83 -14.87 17.58 10.97
C ALA A 83 -14.71 16.53 12.09
N ASN A 84 -15.43 15.40 12.01
CA ASN A 84 -15.24 14.30 12.96
C ASN A 84 -14.14 13.31 12.51
N ALA A 85 -13.69 13.37 11.25
CA ALA A 85 -12.74 12.43 10.64
C ALA A 85 -11.33 13.02 10.42
N LEU A 86 -11.18 14.34 10.56
CA LEU A 86 -9.93 15.10 10.37
C LEU A 86 -9.26 15.40 11.71
#